data_AF-A0AAV1X0N1-F1
#
_entry.id   AF-A0AAV1X0N1-F1
#
_cell.length_a   1.000
_cell.length_b   1.000
_cell.length_c   1.000
_cell.angle_alpha   90.00
_cell.angle_beta   90.00
_cell.angle_gamma   90.00
#
_symmetry.space_group_name_H-M   'P 1'
#
loop_
_entity.id
_entity.type
_entity.pdbx_description
1 polymer ?
#
loop_
_entity_poly.entity_id
_entity_poly.type
_entity_poly.pdbx_seq_one_letter_code
_entity_poly.pdbx_strand_id
1 'polypeptide(L)'
;MFGFRKAQPPKPAFDSETESEKKTTLTPDRRTASEPVVVPKSKGSYFDDDDDDDWGRKSSSTAASSAGSKDRYKNGFRDSGGLESQSVQELENYAVYKSEETTNSVNNCLRIAEDIRGDATKTLDMLHQQGEQITRTHNMIVETEKDLSKGEKLLNNLGGMFSMPWKPKKTREIQGPIITADKPSKKNIGSKEDREKLGLAPVPKGKSAPTTPPNESANAYQKIDVEKAKQDDALSDLSDILGDLKGMAVNMGSELDRQNKALDHLDADVDELNSRVKGANQRACKLVG
;
A
#
# COMPACT_ATOMS: atom_id res chain seq x y z
N MET A 1 56.08 -14.94 -61.06
CA MET A 1 56.79 -13.80 -60.42
C MET A 1 56.31 -13.71 -58.98
N PHE A 2 57.25 -13.83 -58.03
CA PHE A 2 57.27 -13.46 -56.59
C PHE A 2 55.95 -12.97 -55.97
N GLY A 3 55.43 -13.44 -54.82
CA GLY A 3 56.08 -13.91 -53.60
C GLY A 3 55.88 -12.88 -52.46
N PHE A 4 55.41 -13.35 -51.30
CA PHE A 4 55.50 -12.79 -49.94
C PHE A 4 54.30 -12.03 -49.30
N ARG A 5 53.89 -12.58 -48.13
CA ARG A 5 52.95 -12.05 -47.13
C ARG A 5 53.73 -11.26 -46.06
N LYS A 6 53.13 -10.23 -45.42
CA LYS A 6 53.35 -9.89 -43.99
C LYS A 6 52.28 -8.96 -43.42
N ALA A 7 51.96 -9.13 -42.13
CA ALA A 7 50.98 -8.38 -41.33
C ALA A 7 51.61 -7.23 -40.47
N GLN A 8 50.72 -6.35 -39.97
CA GLN A 8 50.72 -5.14 -39.07
C GLN A 8 51.66 -5.11 -37.83
N PRO A 9 51.80 -4.02 -36.99
CA PRO A 9 50.93 -2.82 -36.66
C PRO A 9 51.75 -1.49 -36.40
N PRO A 10 51.40 -0.48 -35.53
CA PRO A 10 50.16 0.18 -35.05
C PRO A 10 50.11 1.74 -35.29
N LYS A 11 49.05 2.42 -34.80
CA LYS A 11 48.75 3.88 -34.87
C LYS A 11 49.61 4.77 -33.93
N PRO A 12 49.69 6.09 -34.18
CA PRO A 12 49.70 7.10 -33.10
C PRO A 12 48.53 8.11 -33.19
N ALA A 13 48.35 8.86 -32.11
CA ALA A 13 47.17 9.64 -31.68
C ALA A 13 47.34 11.17 -31.83
N PHE A 14 46.27 11.93 -31.48
CA PHE A 14 46.18 13.40 -31.24
C PHE A 14 46.28 14.29 -32.50
N ASP A 15 45.61 15.43 -32.67
CA ASP A 15 44.53 16.13 -31.96
C ASP A 15 43.97 17.25 -32.88
N SER A 16 42.68 17.55 -32.73
CA SER A 16 41.99 18.86 -32.82
C SER A 16 41.99 19.82 -34.04
N GLU A 17 40.84 20.51 -34.13
CA GLU A 17 40.45 21.78 -34.78
C GLU A 17 40.13 21.79 -36.31
N THR A 18 39.09 22.44 -36.86
CA THR A 18 37.90 23.23 -36.43
C THR A 18 37.08 23.56 -37.71
N GLU A 19 35.84 24.06 -37.52
CA GLU A 19 34.89 24.72 -38.47
C GLU A 19 33.76 23.81 -39.03
N SER A 20 32.51 23.86 -38.56
CA SER A 20 31.52 24.94 -38.32
C SER A 20 30.89 25.54 -39.59
N GLU A 21 29.73 25.02 -40.01
CA GLU A 21 28.70 25.86 -40.65
C GLU A 21 27.29 25.55 -40.10
N LYS A 22 26.61 26.65 -39.78
CA LYS A 22 25.30 26.78 -39.12
C LYS A 22 24.18 26.85 -40.16
N LYS A 23 23.00 26.29 -39.87
CA LYS A 23 21.72 26.87 -40.33
C LYS A 23 20.50 26.52 -39.45
N THR A 24 20.22 27.46 -38.54
CA THR A 24 18.92 28.01 -38.10
C THR A 24 17.63 27.16 -38.08
N THR A 25 17.21 26.83 -36.84
CA THR A 25 15.97 27.19 -36.12
C THR A 25 14.66 27.43 -36.89
N LEU A 26 13.63 26.63 -36.56
CA LEU A 26 12.22 27.05 -36.40
C LEU A 26 11.54 26.22 -35.29
N THR A 27 10.94 26.91 -34.31
CA THR A 27 10.03 26.39 -33.27
C THR A 27 8.59 26.21 -33.82
N PRO A 28 7.75 25.37 -33.19
CA PRO A 28 6.68 25.95 -32.38
C PRO A 28 6.32 25.18 -31.09
N ASP A 29 5.51 25.87 -30.28
CA ASP A 29 5.02 25.64 -28.93
C ASP A 29 4.36 24.29 -28.54
N ARG A 30 4.74 23.82 -27.35
CA ARG A 30 3.92 23.57 -26.13
C ARG A 30 2.74 22.54 -26.14
N ARG A 31 2.78 21.68 -25.09
CA ARG A 31 1.73 20.86 -24.42
C ARG A 31 1.39 19.49 -25.08
N THR A 32 1.32 18.35 -24.40
CA THR A 32 1.26 18.00 -22.96
C THR A 32 2.04 16.69 -22.72
N ALA A 33 3.17 16.76 -22.04
CA ALA A 33 3.75 15.59 -21.37
C ALA A 33 3.02 15.46 -20.03
N SER A 34 2.37 14.33 -19.79
CA SER A 34 1.76 13.97 -18.51
C SER A 34 2.87 13.77 -17.47
N GLU A 35 3.06 14.77 -16.60
CA GLU A 35 3.89 14.66 -15.40
C GLU A 35 3.34 13.56 -14.48
N PRO A 36 4.20 12.75 -13.83
CA PRO A 36 3.76 11.92 -12.72
C PRO A 36 3.34 12.83 -11.57
N VAL A 37 2.17 12.57 -10.98
CA VAL A 37 1.71 13.25 -9.77
C VAL A 37 2.76 13.04 -8.68
N VAL A 38 3.51 14.10 -8.40
CA VAL A 38 4.45 14.16 -7.29
C VAL A 38 3.63 14.25 -6.02
N VAL A 39 3.52 13.14 -5.30
CA VAL A 39 2.99 13.10 -3.93
C VAL A 39 3.76 14.13 -3.10
N PRO A 40 3.10 15.07 -2.38
CA PRO A 40 3.82 15.94 -1.47
C PRO A 40 4.49 15.05 -0.42
N LYS A 41 5.82 15.12 -0.36
CA LYS A 41 6.63 14.46 0.67
C LYS A 41 6.11 14.92 2.02
N SER A 42 5.38 14.06 2.72
CA SER A 42 5.18 14.18 4.15
C SER A 42 6.55 14.07 4.82
N LYS A 43 7.15 15.22 5.13
CA LYS A 43 8.18 15.30 6.17
C LYS A 43 7.46 15.01 7.49
N GLY A 44 7.37 13.73 7.84
CA GLY A 44 7.05 13.26 9.18
C GLY A 44 8.26 12.47 9.67
N SER A 45 9.23 13.18 10.25
CA SER A 45 10.20 12.55 11.14
C SER A 45 9.43 12.09 12.37
N TYR A 46 9.07 10.82 12.44
CA TYR A 46 8.49 10.22 13.65
C TYR A 46 9.63 9.74 14.54
N PHE A 47 10.39 10.70 15.04
CA PHE A 47 11.28 10.63 16.21
C PHE A 47 11.86 12.04 16.36
N ASP A 48 11.06 12.95 16.89
CA ASP A 48 11.51 14.22 17.43
C ASP A 48 10.71 14.40 18.72
N ASP A 49 11.34 13.96 19.81
CA ASP A 49 10.97 14.38 21.17
C ASP A 49 11.23 15.89 21.28
N ASP A 50 10.41 16.57 22.08
CA ASP A 50 10.39 18.02 22.36
C ASP A 50 9.43 18.84 21.48
N ASP A 51 8.16 18.92 21.91
CA ASP A 51 7.52 20.24 22.07
C ASP A 51 6.27 20.16 22.98
N ASP A 52 6.26 21.04 23.97
CA ASP A 52 5.23 21.23 24.99
C ASP A 52 3.99 21.95 24.40
N ASP A 53 2.91 21.21 24.13
CA ASP A 53 1.63 21.83 23.78
C ASP A 53 0.77 22.11 25.03
N ASP A 54 0.87 23.36 25.47
CA ASP A 54 -0.01 24.10 26.38
C ASP A 54 -1.48 24.09 25.90
N TRP A 55 -2.28 23.14 26.40
CA TRP A 55 -3.72 23.12 26.20
C TRP A 55 -4.47 23.90 27.29
N GLY A 56 -4.75 25.17 27.01
CA GLY A 56 -6.08 25.77 27.22
C GLY A 56 -6.69 25.64 28.61
N ARG A 57 -6.11 26.33 29.58
CA ARG A 57 -6.59 26.47 30.96
C ARG A 57 -8.03 27.02 31.02
N LYS A 58 -9.00 26.16 31.36
CA LYS A 58 -10.22 26.55 32.08
C LYS A 58 -10.15 26.02 33.51
N SER A 59 -10.01 26.93 34.45
CA SER A 59 -9.89 26.68 35.88
C SER A 59 -11.08 25.88 36.42
N SER A 60 -10.83 24.61 36.72
CA SER A 60 -11.60 23.84 37.71
C SER A 60 -10.60 23.34 38.76
N SER A 61 -10.70 23.90 39.96
CA SER A 61 -9.73 23.77 41.06
C SER A 61 -9.67 22.39 41.72
N THR A 62 -10.25 21.36 41.12
CA THR A 62 -10.25 19.97 41.63
C THR A 62 -9.44 19.00 40.76
N ALA A 63 -9.03 19.38 39.55
CA ALA A 63 -8.22 18.54 38.67
C ALA A 63 -6.69 18.76 38.84
N ALA A 64 -6.28 19.85 39.49
CA ALA A 64 -4.87 20.21 39.62
C ALA A 64 -4.05 19.29 40.56
N SER A 65 -4.71 18.60 41.49
CA SER A 65 -4.04 17.70 42.45
C SER A 65 -3.69 16.33 41.86
N SER A 66 -4.41 15.86 40.83
CA SER A 66 -4.14 14.58 40.18
C SER A 66 -3.11 14.69 39.05
N ALA A 67 -3.12 15.79 38.29
CA ALA A 67 -2.14 16.05 37.22
C ALA A 67 -0.71 16.17 37.78
N GLY A 68 -0.51 17.01 38.80
CA GLY A 68 0.79 17.15 39.47
C GLY A 68 1.25 15.92 40.26
N SER A 69 0.41 14.89 40.41
CA SER A 69 0.79 13.60 40.98
C SER A 69 1.22 12.60 39.90
N LYS A 70 0.64 12.65 38.69
CA LYS A 70 1.08 11.82 37.57
C LYS A 70 2.46 12.21 37.05
N ASP A 71 2.76 13.50 36.99
CA ASP A 71 4.07 13.98 36.52
C ASP A 71 5.22 13.50 37.43
N ARG A 72 4.96 13.32 38.74
CA ARG A 72 5.94 12.79 39.69
C ARG A 72 6.36 11.36 39.41
N TYR A 73 5.50 10.59 38.73
CA TYR A 73 5.77 9.20 38.40
C TYR A 73 6.43 9.02 37.02
N LYS A 74 6.49 10.06 36.18
CA LYS A 74 7.08 9.99 34.84
C LYS A 74 8.57 9.61 34.86
N ASN A 75 9.33 10.17 35.80
CA ASN A 75 10.77 9.92 35.93
C ASN A 75 11.12 8.62 36.67
N GLY A 76 10.12 7.83 37.10
CA GLY A 76 10.34 6.55 37.79
C GLY A 76 11.15 6.68 39.09
N PHE A 77 11.00 7.78 39.83
CA PHE A 77 11.70 8.05 41.10
C PHE A 77 13.22 8.23 40.98
N ARG A 78 13.75 8.51 39.77
CA ARG A 78 15.18 8.78 39.56
C ARG A 78 15.69 9.93 40.43
N ASP A 79 14.88 10.98 40.56
CA ASP A 79 15.26 12.18 41.33
C ASP A 79 15.02 12.02 42.84
N SER A 80 14.32 10.97 43.26
CA SER A 80 13.95 10.72 44.66
C SER A 80 14.67 9.51 45.27
N GLY A 81 15.76 9.05 44.64
CA GLY A 81 16.64 8.00 45.19
C GLY A 81 16.27 6.57 44.82
N GLY A 82 15.46 6.38 43.77
CA GLY A 82 15.08 5.06 43.26
C GLY A 82 13.80 4.51 43.89
N LEU A 83 13.46 3.28 43.53
CA LEU A 83 12.23 2.61 43.98
C LEU A 83 12.36 2.18 45.45
N GLU A 84 13.55 1.77 45.88
CA GLU A 84 13.82 1.35 47.27
C GLU A 84 13.71 2.46 48.33
N SER A 85 13.80 3.73 47.92
CA SER A 85 13.70 4.87 48.83
C SER A 85 12.25 5.34 49.05
N GLN A 86 11.27 4.74 48.38
CA GLN A 86 9.87 5.16 48.43
C GLN A 86 9.06 4.39 49.47
N SER A 87 7.97 5.02 49.93
CA SER A 87 7.00 4.35 50.79
C SER A 87 6.16 3.35 50.00
N VAL A 88 5.62 2.33 50.68
CA VAL A 88 4.73 1.33 50.06
C VAL A 88 3.53 2.00 49.38
N GLN A 89 2.98 3.06 49.97
CA GLN A 89 1.85 3.82 49.40
C GLN A 89 2.24 4.51 48.09
N GLU A 90 3.45 5.05 47.99
CA GLU A 90 3.95 5.69 46.77
C GLU A 90 4.19 4.65 45.67
N LEU A 91 4.67 3.46 46.03
CA LEU A 91 4.84 2.33 45.11
C LEU A 91 3.49 1.79 44.59
N GLU A 92 2.48 1.72 45.44
CA GLU A 92 1.11 1.34 45.07
C GLU A 92 0.52 2.34 44.06
N ASN A 93 0.66 3.64 44.33
CA ASN A 93 0.20 4.69 43.41
C ASN A 93 0.96 4.68 42.08
N TYR A 94 2.28 4.42 42.12
CA TYR A 94 3.09 4.26 40.92
C TYR A 94 2.66 3.06 40.08
N ALA A 95 2.36 1.92 40.70
CA ALA A 95 1.88 0.73 40.00
C ALA A 95 0.52 0.97 39.32
N VAL A 96 -0.38 1.69 39.99
CA VAL A 96 -1.65 2.15 39.40
C VAL A 96 -1.38 3.08 38.21
N TYR A 97 -0.51 4.08 38.39
CA TYR A 97 -0.14 5.02 37.32
C TYR A 97 0.42 4.29 36.09
N LYS A 98 1.34 3.34 36.29
CA LYS A 98 1.92 2.54 35.20
C LYS A 98 0.89 1.65 34.52
N SER A 99 -0.07 1.13 35.26
CA SER A 99 -1.18 0.35 34.70
C SER A 99 -2.06 1.24 33.82
N GLU A 100 -2.46 2.43 34.29
CA GLU A 100 -3.22 3.38 33.49
C GLU A 100 -2.46 3.85 32.24
N GLU A 101 -1.17 4.13 32.35
CA GLU A 101 -0.30 4.49 31.22
C GLU A 101 -0.28 3.38 30.16
N THR A 102 -0.15 2.13 30.59
CA THR A 102 -0.20 0.95 29.71
C THR A 102 -1.56 0.84 29.02
N THR A 103 -2.66 0.98 29.77
CA THR A 103 -4.02 0.97 29.21
C THR A 103 -4.19 2.07 28.14
N ASN A 104 -3.70 3.28 28.38
CA ASN A 104 -3.75 4.37 27.41
C ASN A 104 -2.94 4.06 26.15
N SER A 105 -1.76 3.44 26.31
CA SER A 105 -0.92 3.02 25.18
C SER A 105 -1.63 1.96 24.33
N VAL A 106 -2.24 0.95 24.94
CA VAL A 106 -2.98 -0.11 24.22
C VAL A 106 -4.18 0.47 23.47
N ASN A 107 -4.94 1.37 24.10
CA ASN A 107 -6.06 2.06 23.43
C ASN A 107 -5.60 2.92 22.24
N ASN A 108 -4.43 3.58 22.34
CA ASN A 108 -3.87 4.31 21.20
C ASN A 108 -3.48 3.35 20.06
N CYS A 109 -2.88 2.19 20.37
CA CYS A 109 -2.60 1.15 19.37
C CYS A 109 -3.88 0.65 18.70
N LEU A 110 -4.96 0.45 19.46
CA LEU A 110 -6.25 0.03 18.95
C LEU A 110 -6.81 1.03 17.93
N ARG A 111 -6.83 2.32 18.29
CA ARG A 111 -7.26 3.40 17.38
C ARG A 111 -6.45 3.40 16.08
N ILE A 112 -5.12 3.29 16.17
CA ILE A 112 -4.25 3.23 14.99
C ILE A 112 -4.56 2.00 14.14
N ALA A 113 -4.78 0.85 14.75
CA ALA A 113 -5.12 -0.37 14.02
C ALA A 113 -6.48 -0.26 13.31
N GLU A 114 -7.48 0.37 13.93
CA GLU A 114 -8.77 0.66 13.30
C GLU A 114 -8.63 1.61 12.10
N ASP A 115 -7.82 2.67 12.24
CA ASP A 115 -7.53 3.60 11.15
C ASP A 115 -6.88 2.86 9.96
N ILE A 116 -5.88 2.00 10.22
CA ILE A 116 -5.23 1.16 9.20
C ILE A 116 -6.24 0.22 8.54
N ARG A 117 -7.15 -0.39 9.31
CA ARG A 117 -8.21 -1.27 8.76
C ARG A 117 -9.12 -0.51 7.79
N GLY A 118 -9.49 0.72 8.14
CA GLY A 118 -10.27 1.61 7.28
C GLY A 118 -9.58 1.92 5.96
N ASP A 119 -8.29 2.24 6.00
CA ASP A 119 -7.52 2.55 4.79
C ASP A 119 -7.18 1.32 3.95
N ALA A 120 -6.93 0.16 4.59
CA ALA A 120 -6.77 -1.12 3.90
C ALA A 120 -8.03 -1.51 3.11
N THR A 121 -9.22 -1.24 3.67
CA THR A 121 -10.50 -1.49 2.99
C THR A 121 -10.62 -0.63 1.72
N LYS A 122 -10.35 0.68 1.81
CA LYS A 122 -10.34 1.56 0.63
C LYS A 122 -9.32 1.11 -0.42
N THR A 123 -8.16 0.65 0.04
CA THR A 123 -7.09 0.16 -0.84
C THR A 123 -7.52 -1.09 -1.59
N LEU A 124 -8.19 -2.04 -0.93
CA LEU A 124 -8.76 -3.22 -1.57
C LEU A 124 -9.81 -2.87 -2.63
N ASP A 125 -10.70 -1.91 -2.34
CA ASP A 125 -11.69 -1.44 -3.31
C ASP A 125 -11.02 -0.82 -4.54
N MET A 126 -9.99 0.00 -4.33
CA MET A 126 -9.22 0.58 -5.42
C MET A 126 -8.50 -0.48 -6.26
N LEU A 127 -7.86 -1.47 -5.61
CA LEU A 127 -7.21 -2.58 -6.31
C LEU A 127 -8.21 -3.34 -7.17
N HIS A 128 -9.39 -3.67 -6.63
CA HIS A 128 -10.42 -4.35 -7.41
C HIS A 128 -10.83 -3.54 -8.65
N GLN A 129 -11.08 -2.24 -8.50
CA GLN A 129 -11.43 -1.36 -9.62
C GLN A 129 -10.31 -1.30 -10.67
N GLN A 130 -9.04 -1.26 -10.24
CA GLN A 130 -7.88 -1.28 -11.14
C GLN A 130 -7.80 -2.60 -11.91
N GLY A 131 -8.01 -3.74 -11.25
CA GLY A 131 -8.05 -5.06 -11.89
C GLY A 131 -9.13 -5.16 -12.96
N GLU A 132 -10.31 -4.59 -12.71
CA GLU A 132 -11.35 -4.50 -13.74
C GLU A 132 -10.95 -3.59 -14.91
N GLN A 133 -10.29 -2.45 -14.64
CA GLN A 133 -9.79 -1.56 -15.70
C GLN A 133 -8.76 -2.26 -16.59
N ILE A 134 -7.85 -3.03 -16.01
CA ILE A 134 -6.88 -3.85 -16.77
C ILE A 134 -7.63 -4.83 -17.67
N THR A 135 -8.64 -5.53 -17.11
CA THR A 135 -9.46 -6.47 -17.87
C THR A 135 -10.21 -5.79 -19.03
N ARG A 136 -10.81 -4.62 -18.79
CA ARG A 136 -11.47 -3.82 -19.84
C ARG A 136 -10.48 -3.42 -20.94
N THR A 137 -9.29 -2.97 -20.57
CA THR A 137 -8.23 -2.58 -21.51
C THR A 137 -7.81 -3.75 -22.38
N HIS A 138 -7.69 -4.93 -21.79
CA HIS A 138 -7.39 -6.16 -22.52
C HIS A 138 -8.45 -6.47 -23.59
N ASN A 139 -9.74 -6.36 -23.24
CA ASN A 139 -10.83 -6.57 -24.19
C ASN A 139 -10.80 -5.54 -25.33
N MET A 140 -10.52 -4.26 -25.04
CA MET A 140 -10.39 -3.24 -26.08
C MET A 140 -9.24 -3.55 -27.06
N ILE A 141 -8.12 -4.10 -26.57
CA ILE A 141 -7.01 -4.50 -27.43
C ILE A 141 -7.38 -5.67 -28.32
N VAL A 142 -8.10 -6.67 -27.80
CA VAL A 142 -8.62 -7.80 -28.60
C VAL A 142 -9.58 -7.30 -29.70
N GLU A 143 -10.48 -6.37 -29.36
CA GLU A 143 -11.39 -5.76 -30.34
C GLU A 143 -10.61 -4.99 -31.42
N THR A 144 -9.64 -4.19 -31.00
CA THR A 144 -8.79 -3.42 -31.92
C THR A 144 -7.97 -4.34 -32.82
N GLU A 145 -7.48 -5.47 -32.32
CA GLU A 145 -6.78 -6.46 -33.12
C GLU A 145 -7.67 -7.07 -34.20
N LYS A 146 -8.94 -7.35 -33.86
CA LYS A 146 -9.92 -7.88 -34.81
C LYS A 146 -10.17 -6.88 -35.93
N ASP A 147 -10.32 -5.61 -35.60
CA ASP A 147 -10.55 -4.55 -36.59
C ASP A 147 -9.30 -4.26 -37.41
N LEU A 148 -8.12 -4.23 -36.80
CA LEU A 148 -6.84 -4.15 -37.50
C LEU A 148 -6.69 -5.31 -38.48
N SER A 149 -7.01 -6.54 -38.06
CA SER A 149 -6.94 -7.72 -38.94
C SER A 149 -7.89 -7.63 -40.14
N LYS A 150 -9.06 -6.99 -40.00
CA LYS A 150 -9.96 -6.70 -41.14
C LYS A 150 -9.35 -5.61 -42.04
N GLY A 151 -8.81 -4.55 -41.45
CA GLY A 151 -8.15 -3.46 -42.16
C GLY A 151 -6.94 -3.94 -42.97
N GLU A 152 -6.11 -4.82 -42.39
CA GLU A 152 -4.97 -5.44 -43.08
C GLU A 152 -5.40 -6.26 -44.31
N LYS A 153 -6.51 -7.01 -44.22
CA LYS A 153 -7.07 -7.75 -45.36
C LYS A 153 -7.55 -6.81 -46.46
N LEU A 154 -8.20 -5.70 -46.09
CA LEU A 154 -8.61 -4.68 -47.05
C LEU A 154 -7.39 -4.04 -47.72
N LEU A 155 -6.37 -3.62 -46.96
CA LEU A 155 -5.13 -3.05 -47.49
C LEU A 155 -4.38 -4.00 -48.42
N ASN A 156 -4.47 -5.32 -48.18
CA ASN A 156 -3.93 -6.31 -49.10
C ASN A 156 -4.73 -6.37 -50.43
N ASN A 157 -6.06 -6.25 -50.37
CA ASN A 157 -6.92 -6.28 -51.55
C ASN A 157 -6.95 -4.95 -52.36
N LEU A 158 -6.62 -3.81 -51.73
CA LEU A 158 -6.52 -2.51 -52.40
C LEU A 158 -5.28 -2.40 -53.31
N GLY A 159 -4.38 -3.36 -53.18
CA GLY A 159 -3.27 -3.49 -54.10
C GLY A 159 -3.72 -3.94 -55.50
N GLY A 160 -3.69 -3.04 -56.48
CA GLY A 160 -3.96 -3.39 -57.89
C GLY A 160 -2.94 -4.41 -58.45
N MET A 161 -3.14 -4.83 -59.71
CA MET A 161 -2.31 -5.84 -60.40
C MET A 161 -0.79 -5.53 -60.44
N PHE A 162 -0.38 -4.31 -60.09
CA PHE A 162 1.01 -3.85 -60.06
C PHE A 162 1.59 -3.62 -58.66
N SER A 163 0.80 -3.74 -57.60
CA SER A 163 1.31 -3.60 -56.24
C SER A 163 1.74 -4.95 -55.69
N MET A 164 2.92 -5.03 -55.08
CA MET A 164 3.37 -6.27 -54.45
C MET A 164 2.39 -6.69 -53.33
N PRO A 165 2.05 -7.99 -53.21
CA PRO A 165 1.18 -8.47 -52.13
C PRO A 165 1.85 -8.22 -50.78
N TRP A 166 1.11 -7.61 -49.84
CA TRP A 166 1.62 -7.31 -48.50
C TRP A 166 1.02 -8.29 -47.50
N LYS A 167 1.87 -9.08 -46.86
CA LYS A 167 1.48 -9.98 -45.78
C LYS A 167 1.84 -9.32 -44.44
N PRO A 168 0.86 -8.98 -43.58
CA PRO A 168 1.16 -8.49 -42.24
C PRO A 168 1.97 -9.56 -41.48
N LYS A 169 3.03 -9.12 -40.79
CA LYS A 169 3.76 -10.00 -39.88
C LYS A 169 2.97 -10.06 -38.57
N LYS A 170 2.45 -11.24 -38.25
CA LYS A 170 1.86 -11.55 -36.94
C LYS A 170 2.89 -12.40 -36.19
N THR A 171 3.48 -11.84 -35.14
CA THR A 171 4.48 -12.56 -34.33
C THR A 171 3.84 -13.29 -33.15
N ARG A 172 2.66 -12.83 -32.69
CA ARG A 172 1.80 -13.55 -31.74
C ARG A 172 0.33 -13.27 -31.97
N GLU A 173 -0.51 -14.19 -31.47
CA GLU A 173 -1.95 -13.95 -31.31
C GLU A 173 -2.16 -13.17 -30.02
N ILE A 174 -2.98 -12.12 -30.06
CA ILE A 174 -3.28 -11.33 -28.87
C ILE A 174 -4.21 -12.17 -27.99
N GLN A 175 -3.65 -12.73 -26.93
CA GLN A 175 -4.39 -13.56 -25.99
C GLN A 175 -5.15 -12.62 -25.07
N GLY A 176 -6.48 -12.74 -25.02
CA GLY A 176 -7.35 -11.94 -24.14
C GLY A 176 -6.98 -12.01 -22.64
N PRO A 177 -7.75 -11.34 -21.77
CA PRO A 177 -7.40 -11.23 -20.36
C PRO A 177 -7.23 -12.61 -19.74
N ILE A 178 -6.07 -12.89 -19.17
CA ILE A 178 -5.81 -14.16 -18.48
C ILE A 178 -6.53 -14.12 -17.14
N ILE A 179 -7.80 -14.50 -17.17
CA ILE A 179 -8.53 -14.90 -15.96
C ILE A 179 -7.92 -16.23 -15.56
N THR A 180 -6.79 -16.17 -14.86
CA THR A 180 -6.22 -17.37 -14.25
C THR A 180 -7.26 -17.79 -13.22
N ALA A 181 -8.09 -18.77 -13.57
CA ALA A 181 -9.03 -19.36 -12.64
C ALA A 181 -8.18 -19.99 -11.54
N ASP A 182 -8.23 -19.35 -10.38
CA ASP A 182 -7.53 -19.79 -9.18
C ASP A 182 -7.88 -21.26 -8.95
N LYS A 183 -6.89 -22.16 -8.99
CA LYS A 183 -7.11 -23.55 -8.61
C LYS A 183 -7.18 -23.53 -7.09
N PRO A 184 -8.34 -23.78 -6.45
CA PRO A 184 -8.42 -23.68 -5.01
C PRO A 184 -7.69 -24.88 -4.39
N SER A 185 -6.45 -24.67 -3.98
CA SER A 185 -5.81 -25.56 -3.01
C SER A 185 -6.53 -25.40 -1.68
N LYS A 186 -7.52 -26.28 -1.48
CA LYS A 186 -8.15 -26.66 -0.20
C LYS A 186 -7.55 -26.01 1.04
N LYS A 187 -8.19 -24.98 1.60
CA LYS A 187 -8.35 -24.83 3.06
C LYS A 187 -9.37 -23.75 3.42
N ASN A 188 -10.46 -24.18 4.06
CA ASN A 188 -11.34 -23.43 4.96
C ASN A 188 -11.98 -22.13 4.42
N ILE A 189 -13.04 -22.28 3.64
CA ILE A 189 -14.09 -21.26 3.54
C ILE A 189 -15.09 -21.55 4.66
N GLY A 190 -14.91 -20.86 5.79
CA GLY A 190 -15.91 -20.76 6.84
C GLY A 190 -17.09 -19.94 6.35
N SER A 191 -18.27 -20.56 6.41
CA SER A 191 -19.57 -20.02 6.03
C SER A 191 -19.90 -18.72 6.78
N LYS A 192 -20.70 -17.87 6.14
CA LYS A 192 -21.28 -16.60 6.64
C LYS A 192 -22.23 -16.76 7.85
N GLU A 193 -22.14 -17.84 8.61
CA GLU A 193 -23.15 -18.26 9.60
C GLU A 193 -22.69 -18.16 11.06
N ASP A 194 -21.46 -17.73 11.33
CA ASP A 194 -20.98 -17.51 12.71
C ASP A 194 -21.33 -16.11 13.26
N ARG A 195 -22.12 -15.32 12.52
CA ARG A 195 -22.54 -13.96 12.90
C ARG A 195 -23.76 -13.90 13.84
N GLU A 196 -24.36 -15.04 14.20
CA GLU A 196 -25.67 -15.05 14.89
C GLU A 196 -25.75 -15.93 16.15
N LYS A 197 -24.62 -16.33 16.75
CA LYS A 197 -24.61 -17.12 18.00
C LYS A 197 -23.88 -16.45 19.15
N LEU A 198 -24.21 -15.18 19.41
CA LEU A 198 -24.01 -14.59 20.74
C LEU A 198 -25.26 -14.87 21.58
N GLY A 199 -25.32 -16.11 22.06
CA GLY A 199 -26.35 -16.61 22.96
C GLY A 199 -26.33 -15.85 24.28
N LEU A 200 -27.27 -14.92 24.43
CA LEU A 200 -27.60 -14.27 25.70
C LEU A 200 -28.24 -15.31 26.62
N ALA A 201 -27.48 -15.83 27.57
CA ALA A 201 -28.01 -16.52 28.74
C ALA A 201 -28.05 -15.55 29.93
N PRO A 202 -29.21 -15.28 30.55
CA PRO A 202 -29.29 -14.54 31.80
C PRO A 202 -29.16 -15.49 33.00
N VAL A 203 -28.14 -15.31 33.84
CA VAL A 203 -27.92 -16.10 35.08
C VAL A 203 -27.36 -15.14 36.16
N PRO A 204 -27.67 -15.30 37.47
CA PRO A 204 -28.69 -14.54 38.18
C PRO A 204 -28.09 -13.53 39.17
N LYS A 205 -28.94 -12.58 39.62
CA LYS A 205 -28.63 -11.67 40.73
C LYS A 205 -28.44 -12.45 42.03
N GLY A 206 -27.21 -12.46 42.54
CA GLY A 206 -26.85 -12.91 43.89
C GLY A 206 -26.30 -11.74 44.72
N LYS A 207 -26.94 -11.46 45.85
CA LYS A 207 -26.61 -10.40 46.81
C LYS A 207 -25.26 -10.67 47.50
N SER A 208 -24.56 -9.62 47.92
CA SER A 208 -24.18 -9.36 49.33
C SER A 208 -23.34 -8.08 49.45
N ALA A 209 -23.78 -7.17 50.33
CA ALA A 209 -22.93 -6.10 50.84
C ALA A 209 -21.95 -6.68 51.88
N PRO A 210 -20.78 -6.04 52.05
CA PRO A 210 -20.35 -5.75 53.40
C PRO A 210 -19.99 -4.28 53.57
N THR A 211 -20.65 -3.67 54.55
CA THR A 211 -20.20 -2.48 55.27
C THR A 211 -18.84 -2.77 55.92
N THR A 212 -17.79 -2.04 55.53
CA THR A 212 -16.61 -1.60 56.34
C THR A 212 -15.71 -0.78 55.38
N PRO A 213 -15.19 0.41 55.75
CA PRO A 213 -14.35 1.19 54.84
C PRO A 213 -13.04 0.44 54.56
N PRO A 214 -12.66 0.18 53.28
CA PRO A 214 -11.46 -0.57 52.98
C PRO A 214 -10.23 0.32 53.10
N ASN A 215 -9.20 -0.28 53.69
CA ASN A 215 -7.82 0.18 53.75
C ASN A 215 -7.34 0.64 52.36
N GLU A 216 -6.66 1.79 52.26
CA GLU A 216 -6.28 2.42 50.98
C GLU A 216 -5.50 1.48 50.04
N SER A 217 -4.72 0.52 50.58
CA SER A 217 -3.95 -0.46 49.79
C SER A 217 -4.80 -1.50 49.05
N ALA A 218 -5.96 -1.89 49.58
CA ALA A 218 -6.88 -2.80 48.88
C ALA A 218 -7.48 -2.14 47.62
N ASN A 219 -7.57 -0.80 47.61
CA ASN A 219 -8.08 -0.05 46.47
C ASN A 219 -7.05 0.00 45.33
N ALA A 220 -5.75 0.06 45.62
CA ALA A 220 -4.70 0.10 44.61
C ALA A 220 -4.64 -1.21 43.80
N TYR A 221 -4.61 -2.36 44.49
CA TYR A 221 -4.65 -3.68 43.83
C TYR A 221 -5.90 -3.88 42.99
N GLN A 222 -7.08 -3.54 43.55
CA GLN A 222 -8.33 -3.65 42.81
C GLN A 222 -8.36 -2.75 41.57
N LYS A 223 -7.78 -1.54 41.66
CA LYS A 223 -7.67 -0.63 40.52
C LYS A 223 -6.72 -1.15 39.45
N ILE A 224 -5.60 -1.76 39.84
CA ILE A 224 -4.69 -2.42 38.91
C ILE A 224 -5.40 -3.59 38.21
N ASP A 225 -6.17 -4.41 38.93
CA ASP A 225 -6.90 -5.52 38.33
C ASP A 225 -7.96 -5.05 37.33
N VAL A 226 -8.64 -3.93 37.61
CA VAL A 226 -9.56 -3.30 36.66
C VAL A 226 -8.83 -2.79 35.41
N GLU A 227 -7.67 -2.15 35.57
CA GLU A 227 -6.87 -1.70 34.43
C GLU A 227 -6.31 -2.87 33.61
N LYS A 228 -5.91 -3.97 34.26
CA LYS A 228 -5.51 -5.20 33.57
C LYS A 228 -6.64 -5.82 32.77
N ALA A 229 -7.84 -5.89 33.34
CA ALA A 229 -9.01 -6.39 32.59
C ALA A 229 -9.26 -5.55 31.33
N LYS A 230 -9.18 -4.21 31.44
CA LYS A 230 -9.30 -3.33 30.26
C LYS A 230 -8.18 -3.54 29.24
N GLN A 231 -6.95 -3.76 29.71
CA GLN A 231 -5.82 -4.05 28.83
C GLN A 231 -6.04 -5.38 28.09
N ASP A 232 -6.47 -6.42 28.79
CA ASP A 232 -6.73 -7.74 28.20
C ASP A 232 -7.86 -7.66 27.15
N ASP A 233 -8.96 -6.95 27.45
CA ASP A 233 -10.04 -6.72 26.50
C ASP A 233 -9.54 -5.95 25.26
N ALA A 234 -8.82 -4.84 25.45
CA ALA A 234 -8.31 -4.02 24.35
C ALA A 234 -7.23 -4.74 23.52
N LEU A 235 -6.42 -5.62 24.15
CA LEU A 235 -5.45 -6.47 23.45
C LEU A 235 -6.16 -7.58 22.65
N SER A 236 -7.28 -8.10 23.14
CA SER A 236 -8.12 -9.04 22.39
C SER A 236 -8.68 -8.36 21.13
N ASP A 237 -9.27 -7.17 21.27
CA ASP A 237 -9.80 -6.39 20.14
C ASP A 237 -8.68 -6.05 19.13
N LEU A 238 -7.50 -5.67 19.61
CA LEU A 238 -6.33 -5.41 18.77
C LEU A 238 -5.90 -6.68 18.01
N SER A 239 -5.90 -7.85 18.67
CA SER A 239 -5.59 -9.13 18.04
C SER A 239 -6.58 -9.47 16.91
N ASP A 240 -7.87 -9.22 17.13
CA ASP A 240 -8.90 -9.45 16.11
C ASP A 240 -8.70 -8.54 14.89
N ILE A 241 -8.43 -7.25 15.10
CA ILE A 241 -8.13 -6.31 14.01
C ILE A 241 -6.86 -6.72 13.26
N LEU A 242 -5.81 -7.17 13.97
CA LEU A 242 -4.59 -7.67 13.32
C LEU A 242 -4.88 -8.92 12.48
N GLY A 243 -5.81 -9.77 12.91
CA GLY A 243 -6.33 -10.90 12.14
C GLY A 243 -7.00 -10.44 10.83
N ASP A 244 -7.88 -9.45 10.91
CA ASP A 244 -8.53 -8.84 9.73
C ASP A 244 -7.51 -8.22 8.78
N LEU A 245 -6.57 -7.43 9.31
CA LEU A 245 -5.50 -6.79 8.55
C LEU A 245 -4.63 -7.81 7.82
N LYS A 246 -4.31 -8.94 8.45
CA LYS A 246 -3.59 -10.03 7.80
C LYS A 246 -4.40 -10.63 6.66
N GLY A 247 -5.70 -10.88 6.85
CA GLY A 247 -6.59 -11.38 5.80
C GLY A 247 -6.62 -10.43 4.59
N MET A 248 -6.79 -9.13 4.85
CA MET A 248 -6.75 -8.10 3.82
C MET A 248 -5.39 -8.03 3.11
N ALA A 249 -4.28 -8.10 3.84
CA ALA A 249 -2.94 -8.10 3.25
C ALA A 249 -2.69 -9.27 2.31
N VAL A 250 -3.15 -10.48 2.66
CA VAL A 250 -3.06 -11.66 1.79
C VAL A 250 -3.90 -11.47 0.52
N ASN A 251 -5.12 -10.93 0.66
CA ASN A 251 -6.00 -10.65 -0.47
C ASN A 251 -5.42 -9.58 -1.40
N MET A 252 -4.89 -8.48 -0.84
CA MET A 252 -4.19 -7.43 -1.60
C MET A 252 -3.00 -8.00 -2.36
N GLY A 253 -2.17 -8.83 -1.71
CA GLY A 253 -1.01 -9.45 -2.36
C GLY A 253 -1.40 -10.36 -3.52
N SER A 254 -2.41 -11.21 -3.32
CA SER A 254 -2.90 -12.12 -4.37
C SER A 254 -3.50 -11.36 -5.57
N GLU A 255 -4.24 -10.29 -5.31
CA GLU A 255 -4.81 -9.44 -6.37
C GLU A 255 -3.71 -8.66 -7.11
N LEU A 256 -2.70 -8.14 -6.42
CA LEU A 256 -1.53 -7.50 -7.05
C LEU A 256 -0.75 -8.48 -7.94
N ASP A 257 -0.49 -9.70 -7.46
CA ASP A 257 0.20 -10.73 -8.25
C ASP A 257 -0.58 -11.10 -9.52
N ARG A 258 -1.91 -11.15 -9.41
CA ARG A 258 -2.79 -11.39 -10.55
C ARG A 258 -2.76 -10.24 -11.54
N GLN A 259 -2.86 -9.00 -11.06
CA GLN A 259 -2.81 -7.81 -11.90
C GLN A 259 -1.46 -7.64 -12.60
N ASN A 260 -0.34 -7.88 -11.90
CA ASN A 260 0.99 -7.82 -12.49
C ASN A 260 1.12 -8.79 -13.69
N LYS A 261 0.68 -10.04 -13.53
CA LYS A 261 0.66 -11.00 -14.64
C LYS A 261 -0.21 -10.51 -15.79
N ALA A 262 -1.41 -9.99 -15.50
CA ALA A 262 -2.29 -9.45 -16.53
C ALA A 262 -1.64 -8.27 -17.27
N LEU A 263 -0.91 -7.39 -16.58
CA LEU A 263 -0.18 -6.28 -17.17
C LEU A 263 0.99 -6.75 -18.05
N ASP A 264 1.74 -7.78 -17.65
CA ASP A 264 2.81 -8.36 -18.49
C ASP A 264 2.26 -8.86 -19.84
N HIS A 265 1.09 -9.53 -19.80
CA HIS A 265 0.41 -9.98 -21.02
C HIS A 265 -0.11 -8.81 -21.86
N LEU A 266 -0.71 -7.82 -21.20
CA LEU A 266 -1.22 -6.61 -21.83
C LEU A 266 -0.10 -5.83 -22.55
N ASP A 267 1.05 -5.66 -21.91
CA ASP A 267 2.21 -4.94 -22.45
C ASP A 267 2.68 -5.58 -23.76
N ALA A 268 2.89 -6.90 -23.74
CA ALA A 268 3.25 -7.64 -24.94
C ALA A 268 2.17 -7.56 -26.04
N ASP A 269 0.88 -7.39 -25.68
CA ASP A 269 -0.24 -7.35 -26.63
C ASP A 269 -0.26 -6.00 -27.32
N VAL A 270 -0.07 -4.95 -26.53
CA VAL A 270 0.07 -3.57 -26.99
C VAL A 270 1.28 -3.42 -27.92
N ASP A 271 2.42 -4.04 -27.60
CA ASP A 271 3.62 -3.97 -28.44
C ASP A 271 3.41 -4.60 -29.83
N GLU A 272 2.80 -5.78 -29.88
CA GLU A 272 2.47 -6.43 -31.16
C GLU A 272 1.44 -5.61 -31.93
N LEU A 273 0.39 -5.10 -31.25
CA LEU A 273 -0.62 -4.26 -31.87
C LEU A 273 0.01 -2.99 -32.46
N ASN A 274 0.87 -2.30 -31.71
CA ASN A 274 1.57 -1.10 -32.15
C ASN A 274 2.47 -1.37 -33.38
N SER A 275 3.21 -2.48 -33.37
CA SER A 275 4.02 -2.92 -34.51
C SER A 275 3.17 -3.13 -35.77
N ARG A 276 2.04 -3.82 -35.63
CA ARG A 276 1.12 -4.10 -36.75
C ARG A 276 0.42 -2.85 -37.28
N VAL A 277 -0.04 -1.96 -36.38
CA VAL A 277 -0.62 -0.67 -36.76
C VAL A 277 0.38 0.16 -37.56
N LYS A 278 1.64 0.24 -37.12
CA LYS A 278 2.70 0.94 -37.88
C LYS A 278 2.91 0.32 -39.26
N GLY A 279 2.93 -1.02 -39.36
CA GLY A 279 3.04 -1.73 -40.64
C GLY A 279 1.87 -1.44 -41.58
N ALA A 280 0.64 -1.48 -41.07
CA ALA A 280 -0.57 -1.16 -41.83
C ALA A 280 -0.56 0.30 -42.32
N ASN A 281 -0.16 1.24 -41.47
CA ASN A 281 -0.03 2.66 -41.83
C ASN A 281 1.01 2.87 -42.94
N GLN A 282 2.18 2.26 -42.85
CA GLN A 282 3.20 2.32 -43.89
C GLN A 282 2.69 1.76 -45.23
N ARG A 283 1.93 0.66 -45.21
CA ARG A 283 1.32 0.09 -46.41
C ARG A 283 0.28 1.04 -46.99
N ALA A 284 -0.58 1.63 -46.17
CA ALA A 284 -1.58 2.60 -46.61
C ALA A 284 -0.92 3.80 -47.31
N CYS A 285 0.15 4.37 -46.74
CA CYS A 285 0.91 5.45 -47.39
C CYS A 285 1.47 5.06 -48.76
N LYS A 286 1.96 3.84 -48.93
CA LYS A 286 2.48 3.33 -50.22
C LYS A 286 1.40 3.03 -51.27
N LEU A 287 0.13 2.97 -50.87
CA LEU A 287 -0.99 2.75 -51.81
C LEU A 287 -1.60 4.07 -52.29
N VAL A 288 -1.42 5.15 -51.54
CA VAL A 288 -1.99 6.47 -51.85
C VAL A 288 -0.99 7.37 -52.58
N GLY A 289 0.32 7.08 -52.52
CA GLY A 289 1.37 7.75 -53.30
C GLY A 289 1.86 6.89 -54.45
#